data_AF-A0A812VR91-F1
#
_entry.id   AF-A0A812VR91-F1
#
_cell.length_a   1.000
_cell.length_b   1.000
_cell.length_c   1.000
_cell.angle_alpha   90.00
_cell.angle_beta   90.00
_cell.angle_gamma   90.00
#
_symmetry.space_group_name_H-M   'P 1'
#
loop_
_entity.id
_entity.type
_entity.pdbx_description
1 polymer ?
#
loop_
_entity_poly.entity_id
_entity_poly.type
_entity_poly.pdbx_seq_one_letter_code
_entity_poly.pdbx_strand_id
1 'polypeptide(L)'
;MILGSEMIPWHMLELKESLVPCQGLLFLLTALAVEYAASQRLVQVAPEIADVVRIVSASAPSIEKHSASRAYELYLRRRAECHQWRLVRDDFRHRAVIRLCCMAGTETKAWEEIKKAVEGLPEAARGRIENELGLKDGVTSMPAFVLDGGSQFMAQVGSNPHLDYQSGVHLLARVLEELAEKYDETAVPQLQVQMSDLAAKAQGHDGSTPLQDLSFSVEQVGPTLLRVTC
;
A
#
# COMPACT_ATOMS: atom_id res chain seq x y z
N MET A 1 -9.26 -2.65 14.79
CA MET A 1 -9.36 -2.41 13.33
C MET A 1 -8.27 -1.42 12.97
N ILE A 2 -7.13 -1.90 12.50
CA ILE A 2 -5.98 -1.07 12.12
C ILE A 2 -6.31 -0.51 10.74
N LEU A 3 -6.38 0.83 10.61
CA LEU A 3 -6.48 1.49 9.32
C LEU A 3 -5.21 1.14 8.52
N GLY A 4 -5.33 0.20 7.58
CA GLY A 4 -4.23 -0.21 6.70
C GLY A 4 -3.76 0.96 5.84
N SER A 5 -2.44 1.09 5.68
CA SER A 5 -1.76 2.14 4.89
C SER A 5 -2.02 2.07 3.37
N GLU A 6 -2.87 1.16 2.92
CA GLU A 6 -3.18 0.85 1.52
C GLU A 6 -4.20 1.83 0.90
N MET A 7 -4.97 2.51 1.75
CA MET A 7 -6.23 3.16 1.35
C MET A 7 -6.15 4.67 1.07
N ILE A 8 -4.96 5.29 1.07
CA ILE A 8 -4.87 6.72 1.44
C ILE A 8 -4.89 7.79 0.32
N PRO A 9 -4.77 7.54 -0.99
CA PRO A 9 -4.90 8.64 -1.97
C PRO A 9 -6.35 9.05 -2.36
N TRP A 10 -7.25 8.11 -2.67
CA TRP A 10 -8.60 8.44 -3.19
C TRP A 10 -9.67 8.56 -2.13
N HIS A 11 -9.69 7.71 -1.10
CA HIS A 11 -10.63 7.93 -0.01
C HIS A 11 -10.46 9.32 0.63
N MET A 12 -9.27 9.93 0.54
CA MET A 12 -9.05 11.33 0.90
C MET A 12 -9.61 12.36 -0.11
N LEU A 13 -9.65 12.04 -1.41
CA LEU A 13 -10.27 12.87 -2.46
C LEU A 13 -11.79 12.71 -2.45
N GLU A 14 -12.32 11.49 -2.37
CA GLU A 14 -13.73 11.20 -2.17
C GLU A 14 -14.25 11.82 -0.87
N LEU A 15 -13.49 11.74 0.24
CA LEU A 15 -13.81 12.47 1.48
C LEU A 15 -13.78 13.98 1.29
N LYS A 16 -12.85 14.52 0.50
CA LYS A 16 -12.79 15.96 0.18
C LYS A 16 -13.96 16.41 -0.71
N GLU A 17 -14.38 15.60 -1.66
CA GLU A 17 -15.45 15.90 -2.62
C GLU A 17 -16.84 15.64 -2.04
N SER A 18 -16.99 14.62 -1.18
CA SER A 18 -18.21 14.37 -0.41
C SER A 18 -18.33 15.28 0.82
N LEU A 19 -17.26 15.97 1.23
CA LEU A 19 -17.25 16.89 2.36
C LEU A 19 -16.69 18.26 1.98
N VAL A 20 -17.57 19.15 1.53
CA VAL A 20 -17.33 20.59 1.60
C VAL A 20 -18.38 21.23 2.52
N PRO A 21 -18.01 22.09 3.50
CA PRO A 21 -16.70 22.37 4.08
C PRO A 21 -16.61 21.77 5.49
N CYS A 22 -16.04 20.57 5.63
CA CYS A 22 -15.72 20.05 6.97
C CYS A 22 -14.24 20.27 7.28
N GLN A 23 -13.94 21.38 7.94
CA GLN A 23 -12.78 21.50 8.84
C GLN A 23 -12.79 20.42 9.96
N GLY A 24 -13.86 19.61 10.05
CA GLY A 24 -14.15 18.73 11.16
C GLY A 24 -13.72 17.28 11.01
N LEU A 25 -13.56 16.66 9.83
CA LEU A 25 -13.37 15.20 9.78
C LEU A 25 -11.99 14.77 10.28
N LEU A 26 -10.94 15.52 9.93
CA LEU A 26 -9.59 15.21 10.40
C LEU A 26 -9.46 15.46 11.91
N PHE A 27 -10.04 16.57 12.40
CA PHE A 27 -10.20 16.81 13.83
C PHE A 27 -11.01 15.67 14.47
N LEU A 28 -12.08 15.19 13.84
CA LEU A 28 -12.93 14.11 14.34
C LEU A 28 -12.18 12.78 14.39
N LEU A 29 -11.37 12.43 13.38
CA LEU A 29 -10.58 11.20 13.36
C LEU A 29 -9.44 11.25 14.37
N THR A 30 -8.74 12.38 14.48
CA THR A 30 -7.70 12.59 15.49
C THR A 30 -8.31 12.66 16.90
N ALA A 31 -9.44 13.34 17.08
CA ALA A 31 -10.16 13.42 18.35
C ALA A 31 -10.75 12.07 18.74
N LEU A 32 -11.30 11.28 17.80
CA LEU A 32 -11.77 9.92 18.04
C LEU A 32 -10.61 8.99 18.40
N ALA A 33 -9.45 9.11 17.75
CA ALA A 33 -8.26 8.33 18.12
C ALA A 33 -7.74 8.69 19.52
N VAL A 34 -7.75 9.99 19.88
CA VAL A 34 -7.35 10.49 21.20
C VAL A 34 -8.37 10.12 22.29
N GLU A 35 -9.67 10.30 22.03
CA GLU A 35 -10.79 9.88 22.91
C GLU A 35 -10.80 8.35 23.08
N TYR A 36 -10.55 7.58 22.02
CA TYR A 36 -10.41 6.14 22.10
C TYR A 36 -9.20 5.76 22.96
N ALA A 37 -8.05 6.37 22.76
CA ALA A 37 -6.87 6.15 23.61
C ALA A 37 -7.11 6.58 25.08
N ALA A 38 -7.85 7.66 25.31
CA ALA A 38 -8.16 8.18 26.65
C ALA A 38 -9.26 7.41 27.39
N SER A 39 -10.22 6.83 26.67
CA SER A 39 -11.29 5.99 27.20
C SER A 39 -10.85 4.53 27.36
N GLN A 40 -9.92 4.06 26.53
CA GLN A 40 -9.24 2.77 26.62
C GLN A 40 -7.93 2.88 27.42
N ARG A 41 -7.96 3.44 28.64
CA ARG A 41 -6.76 3.61 29.51
C ARG A 41 -6.00 2.31 29.83
N LEU A 42 -6.54 1.16 29.43
CA LEU A 42 -5.97 -0.17 29.62
C LEU A 42 -5.32 -0.75 28.36
N VAL A 43 -5.46 -0.09 27.20
CA VAL A 43 -4.83 -0.55 25.95
C VAL A 43 -3.49 0.16 25.79
N GLN A 44 -2.41 -0.59 26.00
CA GLN A 44 -1.09 -0.13 25.59
C GLN A 44 -1.08 0.02 24.06
N VAL A 45 -1.01 1.26 23.58
CA VAL A 45 -0.77 1.53 22.18
C VAL A 45 0.72 1.30 21.93
N ALA A 46 1.02 0.37 21.03
CA ALA A 46 2.40 0.12 20.62
C ALA A 46 3.02 1.43 20.05
N PRO A 47 4.26 1.80 20.43
CA PRO A 47 4.90 3.04 20.00
C PRO A 47 4.86 3.26 18.48
N GLU A 48 4.96 2.18 17.71
CA GLU A 48 4.94 2.18 16.25
C GLU A 48 3.60 2.69 15.70
N ILE A 49 2.48 2.32 16.34
CA ILE A 49 1.14 2.78 15.97
C ILE A 49 1.00 4.28 16.26
N ALA A 50 1.50 4.73 17.42
CA ALA A 50 1.46 6.14 17.79
C ALA A 50 2.28 7.01 16.81
N ASP A 51 3.41 6.50 16.32
CA ASP A 51 4.25 7.17 15.32
C ASP A 51 3.55 7.27 13.96
N VAL A 52 2.88 6.20 13.50
CA VAL A 52 2.06 6.25 12.28
C VAL A 52 0.96 7.31 12.39
N VAL A 53 0.21 7.34 13.49
CA VAL A 53 -0.84 8.36 13.73
C VAL A 53 -0.24 9.78 13.69
N ARG A 54 0.93 9.98 14.29
CA ARG A 54 1.63 11.27 14.27
C ARG A 54 2.02 11.68 12.86
N ILE A 55 2.57 10.76 12.07
CA ILE A 55 2.98 11.02 10.68
C ILE A 55 1.76 11.36 9.81
N VAL A 56 0.68 10.58 9.92
CA VAL A 56 -0.57 10.83 9.17
C VAL A 56 -1.15 12.19 9.53
N SER A 57 -1.28 12.49 10.84
CA SER A 57 -1.82 13.76 11.32
C SER A 57 -0.99 14.95 10.84
N ALA A 58 0.33 14.79 10.74
CA ALA A 58 1.21 15.86 10.32
C ALA A 58 1.28 16.06 8.80
N SER A 59 0.91 15.05 8.00
CA SER A 59 0.81 15.13 6.54
C SER A 59 -0.57 15.57 6.05
N ALA A 60 -1.63 15.29 6.81
CA ALA A 60 -3.00 15.55 6.40
C ALA A 60 -3.35 17.03 6.10
N PRO A 61 -2.82 18.05 6.81
CA PRO A 61 -3.05 19.46 6.46
C PRO A 61 -2.57 19.83 5.05
N SER A 62 -1.69 19.02 4.44
CA SER A 62 -1.26 19.21 3.06
C SER A 62 -2.35 18.91 2.04
N ILE A 63 -3.42 18.19 2.39
CA ILE A 63 -4.57 17.93 1.49
C ILE A 63 -5.35 19.21 1.20
N GLU A 64 -5.46 20.09 2.21
CA GLU A 64 -6.16 21.37 2.06
C GLU A 64 -5.35 22.35 1.22
N LYS A 65 -4.02 22.35 1.41
CA LYS A 65 -3.09 23.28 0.73
C LYS A 65 -2.64 22.78 -0.65
N HIS A 66 -2.70 21.47 -0.90
CA HIS A 66 -2.20 20.81 -2.10
C HIS A 66 -3.20 19.76 -2.61
N SER A 67 -2.73 18.74 -3.34
CA SER A 67 -3.53 17.59 -3.79
C SER A 67 -3.40 16.40 -2.84
N ALA A 68 -4.34 15.45 -2.89
CA ALA A 68 -4.26 14.20 -2.13
C ALA A 68 -3.00 13.39 -2.49
N SER A 69 -2.65 13.35 -3.79
CA SER A 69 -1.38 12.78 -4.28
C SER A 69 -0.17 13.40 -3.56
N ARG A 70 -0.13 14.73 -3.44
CA ARG A 70 0.95 15.42 -2.73
C ARG A 70 0.98 15.13 -1.24
N ALA A 71 -0.16 15.02 -0.58
CA ALA A 71 -0.24 14.67 0.83
C ALA A 71 0.25 13.24 1.09
N TYR A 72 -0.07 12.30 0.20
CA TYR A 72 0.43 10.93 0.28
C TYR A 72 1.94 10.82 0.01
N GLU A 73 2.48 11.58 -0.95
CA GLU A 73 3.93 11.69 -1.14
C GLU A 73 4.63 12.20 0.13
N LEU A 74 4.05 13.20 0.81
CA LEU A 74 4.59 13.71 2.07
C LEU A 74 4.51 12.67 3.19
N TYR A 75 3.42 11.89 3.25
CA TYR A 75 3.31 10.75 4.15
C TYR A 75 4.42 9.71 3.90
N LEU A 76 4.60 9.26 2.66
CA LEU A 76 5.66 8.30 2.31
C LEU A 76 7.05 8.85 2.60
N ARG A 77 7.28 10.13 2.32
CA ARG A 77 8.55 10.80 2.61
C ARG A 77 8.83 10.82 4.12
N ARG A 78 7.87 11.19 4.95
CA ARG A 78 8.05 11.23 6.42
C ARG A 78 8.28 9.83 6.99
N ARG A 79 7.54 8.83 6.49
CA ARG A 79 7.78 7.42 6.83
C ARG A 79 9.20 6.98 6.49
N ALA A 80 9.65 7.29 5.28
CA ALA A 80 11.01 7.02 4.83
C ALA A 80 12.06 7.71 5.71
N GLU A 81 11.85 8.98 6.06
CA GLU A 81 12.73 9.76 6.94
C GLU A 81 12.85 9.16 8.35
N CYS A 82 11.79 8.56 8.91
CA CYS A 82 11.85 7.82 10.18
C CYS A 82 12.83 6.64 10.15
N HIS A 83 13.09 6.09 8.98
CA HIS A 83 14.04 4.99 8.76
C HIS A 83 15.32 5.44 8.05
N GLN A 84 15.57 6.75 7.97
CA GLN A 84 16.74 7.34 7.30
C GLN A 84 16.83 7.02 5.79
N TRP A 85 15.70 6.70 5.15
CA TRP A 85 15.64 6.49 3.71
C TRP A 85 15.42 7.83 3.00
N ARG A 86 16.22 8.07 1.96
CA ARG A 86 16.12 9.30 1.16
C ARG A 86 15.22 9.08 -0.03
N LEU A 87 13.98 9.58 0.04
CA LEU A 87 13.07 9.59 -1.11
C LEU A 87 13.41 10.76 -2.05
N VAL A 88 13.89 10.44 -3.25
CA VAL A 88 14.11 11.40 -4.34
C VAL A 88 12.82 11.52 -5.16
N ARG A 89 12.47 12.74 -5.60
CA ARG A 89 11.19 13.05 -6.25
C ARG A 89 10.89 12.13 -7.43
N ASP A 90 11.87 11.94 -8.30
CA ASP A 90 11.73 11.25 -9.59
C ASP A 90 12.34 9.84 -9.58
N ASP A 91 12.56 9.27 -8.39
CA ASP A 91 13.01 7.88 -8.22
C ASP A 91 11.80 6.99 -7.91
N PHE A 92 11.04 6.66 -8.96
CA PHE A 92 9.79 5.88 -8.85
C PHE A 92 10.04 4.46 -8.35
N ARG A 93 11.18 3.86 -8.71
CA ARG A 93 11.59 2.55 -8.19
C ARG A 93 11.78 2.58 -6.69
N HIS A 94 12.54 3.55 -6.17
CA HIS A 94 12.74 3.70 -4.72
C HIS A 94 11.41 3.97 -4.01
N ARG A 95 10.53 4.78 -4.61
CA ARG A 95 9.18 5.00 -4.11
C ARG A 95 8.37 3.70 -4.02
N ALA A 96 8.43 2.84 -5.05
CA ALA A 96 7.79 1.53 -5.04
C ALA A 96 8.34 0.64 -3.90
N VAL A 97 9.66 0.58 -3.72
CA VAL A 97 10.30 -0.16 -2.62
C VAL A 97 9.81 0.35 -1.26
N ILE A 98 9.73 1.66 -1.06
CA ILE A 98 9.19 2.24 0.19
C ILE A 98 7.74 1.81 0.40
N ARG A 99 6.89 1.87 -0.63
CA ARG A 99 5.49 1.41 -0.51
C ARG A 99 5.41 -0.07 -0.13
N LEU A 100 6.22 -0.93 -0.73
CA LEU A 100 6.30 -2.36 -0.38
C LEU A 100 6.78 -2.57 1.06
N CYS A 101 7.76 -1.78 1.53
CA CYS A 101 8.19 -1.83 2.93
C CYS A 101 7.08 -1.37 3.89
N CYS A 102 6.29 -0.36 3.50
CA CYS A 102 5.11 0.05 4.24
C CYS A 102 4.06 -1.07 4.31
N MET A 103 3.84 -1.76 3.19
CA MET A 103 2.94 -2.91 3.14
C MET A 103 3.41 -4.05 4.04
N ALA A 104 4.71 -4.34 4.09
CA ALA A 104 5.22 -5.41 4.94
C ALA A 104 5.11 -5.13 6.45
N GLY A 105 4.91 -3.88 6.87
CA GLY A 105 4.77 -3.49 8.29
C GLY A 105 5.99 -3.78 9.16
N THR A 106 7.14 -4.09 8.56
CA THR A 106 8.41 -4.43 9.23
C THR A 106 9.57 -3.66 8.60
N GLU A 107 9.40 -2.36 8.47
CA GLU A 107 10.18 -1.43 7.65
C GLU A 107 11.69 -1.61 7.80
N THR A 108 12.20 -1.74 9.03
CA THR A 108 13.64 -1.80 9.29
C THR A 108 14.28 -3.11 8.82
N LYS A 109 13.54 -4.22 8.90
CA LYS A 109 14.04 -5.55 8.48
C LYS A 109 13.78 -5.79 7.00
N ALA A 110 12.61 -5.37 6.52
CA ALA A 110 12.15 -5.63 5.16
C ALA A 110 12.90 -4.80 4.10
N TRP A 111 13.52 -3.68 4.47
CA TRP A 111 14.13 -2.75 3.52
C TRP A 111 15.13 -3.39 2.55
N GLU A 112 16.21 -3.99 3.06
CA GLU A 112 17.25 -4.58 2.20
C GLU A 112 16.73 -5.79 1.44
N GLU A 113 15.85 -6.59 2.06
CA GLU A 113 15.28 -7.79 1.43
C GLU A 113 14.32 -7.44 0.29
N ILE A 114 13.40 -6.48 0.50
CA ILE A 114 12.47 -6.00 -0.52
C ILE A 114 13.22 -5.25 -1.62
N LYS A 115 14.21 -4.42 -1.27
CA LYS A 115 15.03 -3.73 -2.26
C LYS A 115 15.75 -4.74 -3.16
N LYS A 116 16.40 -5.74 -2.58
CA LYS A 116 17.06 -6.82 -3.32
C LYS A 116 16.07 -7.62 -4.16
N ALA A 117 14.88 -7.90 -3.63
CA ALA A 117 13.81 -8.58 -4.36
C ALA A 117 13.40 -7.80 -5.62
N VAL A 118 13.17 -6.49 -5.50
CA VAL A 118 12.81 -5.62 -6.63
C VAL A 118 13.97 -5.49 -7.64
N GLU A 119 15.21 -5.38 -7.17
CA GLU A 119 16.38 -5.31 -8.04
C GLU A 119 16.62 -6.61 -8.81
N GLY A 120 16.30 -7.75 -8.19
CA GLY A 120 16.42 -9.09 -8.77
C GLY A 120 15.29 -9.49 -9.73
N LEU A 121 14.24 -8.67 -9.89
CA LEU A 121 13.20 -8.92 -10.87
C LEU A 121 13.72 -8.79 -12.32
N PRO A 122 13.13 -9.53 -13.28
CA PRO A 122 13.29 -9.26 -14.70
C PRO A 122 12.95 -7.80 -15.02
N GLU A 123 13.59 -7.22 -16.04
CA GLU A 123 13.45 -5.80 -16.37
C GLU A 123 11.99 -5.37 -16.60
N ALA A 124 11.21 -6.19 -17.31
CA ALA A 124 9.79 -5.94 -17.55
C ALA A 124 8.97 -5.91 -16.24
N ALA A 125 9.13 -6.92 -15.38
CA ALA A 125 8.45 -7.01 -14.10
C ALA A 125 8.85 -5.87 -13.14
N ARG A 126 10.13 -5.50 -13.14
CA ARG A 126 10.64 -4.36 -12.38
C ARG A 126 10.04 -3.04 -12.88
N GLY A 127 9.98 -2.85 -14.19
CA GLY A 127 9.32 -1.70 -14.81
C GLY A 127 7.84 -1.63 -14.45
N ARG A 128 7.15 -2.78 -14.34
CA ARG A 128 5.75 -2.85 -13.91
C ARG A 128 5.58 -2.41 -12.46
N ILE A 129 6.42 -2.91 -11.54
CA ILE A 129 6.41 -2.47 -10.13
C ILE A 129 6.68 -0.96 -10.01
N GLU A 130 7.66 -0.45 -10.74
CA GLU A 130 7.97 0.97 -10.79
C GLU A 130 6.80 1.81 -11.31
N ASN A 131 6.15 1.36 -12.38
CA ASN A 131 5.01 2.05 -12.95
C ASN A 131 3.80 2.05 -12.02
N GLU A 132 3.33 0.86 -11.61
CA GLU A 132 2.09 0.72 -10.85
C GLU A 132 2.21 1.20 -9.40
N LEU A 133 3.34 0.93 -8.74
CA LEU A 133 3.55 1.27 -7.33
C LEU A 133 4.40 2.52 -7.14
N GLY A 134 5.14 2.98 -8.13
CA GLY A 134 5.96 4.20 -8.04
C GLY A 134 5.30 5.39 -8.73
N LEU A 135 5.00 5.24 -10.01
CA LEU A 135 4.56 6.35 -10.86
C LEU A 135 3.07 6.65 -10.73
N LYS A 136 2.21 5.64 -10.87
CA LYS A 136 0.76 5.85 -10.91
C LYS A 136 0.21 6.32 -9.56
N ASP A 137 -0.66 7.32 -9.62
CA ASP A 137 -1.28 7.97 -8.47
C ASP A 137 -2.82 8.03 -8.55
N GLY A 138 -3.39 7.59 -9.68
CA GLY A 138 -4.83 7.57 -9.88
C GLY A 138 -5.44 8.96 -10.06
N VAL A 139 -4.60 9.97 -10.33
CA VAL A 139 -5.00 11.37 -10.58
C VAL A 139 -4.39 11.87 -11.88
N THR A 140 -3.07 11.90 -11.96
CA THR A 140 -2.33 12.34 -13.15
C THR A 140 -2.02 11.16 -14.06
N SER A 141 -1.73 10.01 -13.45
CA SER A 141 -1.38 8.77 -14.13
C SER A 141 -2.40 7.69 -13.73
N MET A 142 -3.32 7.39 -14.65
CA MET A 142 -4.47 6.51 -14.48
C MET A 142 -4.43 5.36 -15.51
N PRO A 143 -5.02 4.18 -15.18
CA PRO A 143 -5.65 3.84 -13.90
C PRO A 143 -4.63 3.42 -12.83
N ALA A 144 -4.91 3.70 -11.55
CA ALA A 144 -4.12 3.18 -10.43
C ALA A 144 -4.83 2.03 -9.69
N PHE A 145 -4.06 1.02 -9.29
CA PHE A 145 -4.56 -0.13 -8.53
C PHE A 145 -4.44 0.10 -7.03
N VAL A 146 -5.57 0.02 -6.32
CA VAL A 146 -5.64 0.07 -4.86
C VAL A 146 -5.67 -1.36 -4.34
N LEU A 147 -4.53 -1.85 -3.86
CA LEU A 147 -4.33 -3.23 -3.45
C LEU A 147 -4.89 -3.50 -2.04
N ASP A 148 -6.19 -3.74 -1.94
CA ASP A 148 -6.89 -4.08 -0.70
C ASP A 148 -6.49 -5.49 -0.21
N GLY A 149 -5.77 -5.54 0.91
CA GLY A 149 -5.11 -6.74 1.42
C GLY A 149 -3.65 -6.88 1.01
N GLY A 150 -3.07 -5.89 0.31
CA GLY A 150 -1.67 -5.93 -0.15
C GLY A 150 -0.64 -5.94 0.98
N SER A 151 -0.84 -5.16 2.03
CA SER A 151 -0.04 -5.16 3.27
C SER A 151 -0.26 -6.43 4.06
N GLN A 152 -1.49 -6.95 4.12
CA GLN A 152 -1.70 -8.25 4.72
C GLN A 152 -0.89 -9.31 3.99
N PHE A 153 -0.95 -9.36 2.65
CA PHE A 153 -0.15 -10.27 1.85
C PHE A 153 1.36 -10.11 2.11
N MET A 154 1.91 -8.91 2.01
CA MET A 154 3.34 -8.67 2.22
C MET A 154 3.80 -8.95 3.65
N ALA A 155 2.96 -8.65 4.65
CA ALA A 155 3.24 -9.00 6.05
C ALA A 155 3.23 -10.52 6.27
N GLN A 156 2.29 -11.24 5.64
CA GLN A 156 2.26 -12.71 5.71
C GLN A 156 3.48 -13.32 5.05
N VAL A 157 3.90 -12.82 3.87
CA VAL A 157 5.16 -13.21 3.22
C VAL A 157 6.36 -13.04 4.16
N GLY A 158 6.49 -11.87 4.81
CA GLY A 158 7.60 -11.60 5.72
C GLY A 158 7.56 -12.38 7.04
N SER A 159 6.38 -12.86 7.46
CA SER A 159 6.21 -13.60 8.71
C SER A 159 6.25 -15.12 8.54
N ASN A 160 6.07 -15.63 7.31
CA ASN A 160 6.08 -17.06 7.02
C ASN A 160 7.52 -17.55 6.80
N PRO A 161 8.03 -18.52 7.60
CA PRO A 161 9.40 -19.03 7.49
C PRO A 161 9.69 -19.81 6.19
N HIS A 162 8.66 -20.19 5.44
CA HIS A 162 8.77 -20.88 4.16
C HIS A 162 8.77 -19.93 2.95
N LEU A 163 8.62 -18.63 3.19
CA LEU A 163 8.53 -17.61 2.16
C LEU A 163 9.66 -16.60 2.30
N ASP A 164 9.96 -15.92 1.20
CA ASP A 164 10.86 -14.79 1.16
C ASP A 164 10.20 -13.61 0.45
N TYR A 165 10.68 -12.40 0.68
CA TYR A 165 10.16 -11.22 -0.03
C TYR A 165 10.40 -11.30 -1.54
N GLN A 166 11.38 -12.07 -2.00
CA GLN A 166 11.66 -12.22 -3.43
C GLN A 166 10.49 -12.88 -4.16
N SER A 167 10.01 -14.00 -3.66
CA SER A 167 8.86 -14.75 -4.19
C SER A 167 7.57 -13.95 -4.06
N GLY A 168 7.35 -13.26 -2.93
CA GLY A 168 6.19 -12.39 -2.72
C GLY A 168 6.14 -11.20 -3.68
N VAL A 169 7.28 -10.50 -3.85
CA VAL A 169 7.40 -9.37 -4.79
C VAL A 169 7.24 -9.84 -6.24
N HIS A 170 7.75 -11.03 -6.59
CA HIS A 170 7.58 -11.60 -7.92
C HIS A 170 6.12 -11.94 -8.23
N LEU A 171 5.41 -12.56 -7.29
CA LEU A 171 3.98 -12.84 -7.44
C LEU A 171 3.18 -11.53 -7.57
N LEU A 172 3.48 -10.53 -6.74
CA LEU A 172 2.83 -9.22 -6.84
C LEU A 172 3.09 -8.53 -8.18
N ALA A 173 4.31 -8.63 -8.72
CA ALA A 173 4.62 -8.10 -10.05
C ALA A 173 3.78 -8.77 -11.15
N ARG A 174 3.59 -10.10 -11.08
CA ARG A 174 2.71 -10.84 -12.00
C ARG A 174 1.24 -10.39 -11.88
N VAL A 175 0.76 -10.18 -10.66
CA VAL A 175 -0.61 -9.68 -10.43
C VAL A 175 -0.78 -8.29 -11.06
N LEU A 176 0.17 -7.39 -10.84
CA LEU A 176 0.16 -6.04 -11.42
C LEU A 176 0.28 -6.04 -12.95
N GLU A 177 1.04 -6.97 -13.51
CA GLU A 177 1.13 -7.18 -14.95
C GLU A 177 -0.22 -7.61 -15.53
N GLU A 178 -0.86 -8.64 -14.97
CA GLU A 178 -2.17 -9.10 -15.44
C GLU A 178 -3.26 -8.04 -15.28
N LEU A 179 -3.22 -7.27 -14.19
CA LEU A 179 -4.12 -6.13 -13.98
C LEU A 179 -3.91 -5.05 -15.05
N ALA A 180 -2.66 -4.70 -15.31
CA ALA A 180 -2.32 -3.69 -16.30
C ALA A 180 -2.74 -4.12 -17.71
N GLU A 181 -2.46 -5.35 -18.11
CA GLU A 181 -2.85 -5.88 -19.43
C GLU A 181 -4.36 -5.84 -19.66
N LYS A 182 -5.14 -6.13 -18.61
CA LYS A 182 -6.61 -6.18 -18.70
C LYS A 182 -7.27 -4.82 -18.56
N TYR A 183 -6.66 -3.90 -17.81
CA TYR A 183 -7.36 -2.71 -17.32
C TYR A 183 -6.63 -1.38 -17.54
N ASP A 184 -5.39 -1.32 -18.06
CA ASP A 184 -4.67 -0.04 -18.26
C ASP A 184 -5.40 0.95 -19.19
N GLU A 185 -6.27 0.46 -20.08
CA GLU A 185 -7.05 1.30 -21.02
C GLU A 185 -8.41 1.75 -20.47
N THR A 186 -8.74 1.42 -19.21
CA THR A 186 -10.02 1.80 -18.62
C THR A 186 -10.12 3.31 -18.38
N ALA A 187 -11.32 3.85 -18.57
CA ALA A 187 -11.64 5.24 -18.20
C ALA A 187 -11.80 5.43 -16.68
N VAL A 188 -11.86 4.32 -15.92
CA VAL A 188 -11.99 4.37 -14.47
C VAL A 188 -10.65 4.81 -13.88
N PRO A 189 -10.60 5.90 -13.11
CA PRO A 189 -9.34 6.44 -12.59
C PRO A 189 -8.61 5.46 -11.67
N GLN A 190 -9.37 4.60 -10.98
CA GLN A 190 -8.86 3.69 -9.96
C GLN A 190 -9.66 2.40 -9.87
N LEU A 191 -8.94 1.31 -9.60
CA LEU A 191 -9.52 -0.01 -9.45
C LEU A 191 -9.08 -0.59 -8.11
N GLN A 192 -10.04 -0.93 -7.26
CA GLN A 192 -9.80 -1.65 -6.02
C GLN A 192 -9.53 -3.12 -6.35
N VAL A 193 -8.44 -3.67 -5.84
CA VAL A 193 -8.00 -5.04 -6.08
C VAL A 193 -8.00 -5.78 -4.76
N GLN A 194 -8.97 -6.70 -4.58
CA GLN A 194 -9.03 -7.56 -3.41
C GLN A 194 -7.96 -8.66 -3.50
N MET A 195 -7.04 -8.66 -2.54
CA MET A 195 -5.91 -9.58 -2.41
C MET A 195 -6.00 -10.46 -1.16
N SER A 196 -7.17 -10.53 -0.50
CA SER A 196 -7.37 -11.32 0.72
C SER A 196 -7.02 -12.79 0.53
N ASP A 197 -7.33 -13.37 -0.63
CA ASP A 197 -7.08 -14.78 -0.93
C ASP A 197 -5.57 -15.04 -1.03
N LEU A 198 -4.83 -14.14 -1.69
CA LEU A 198 -3.37 -14.19 -1.73
C LEU A 198 -2.74 -14.09 -0.34
N ALA A 199 -3.25 -13.20 0.50
CA ALA A 199 -2.78 -13.08 1.88
C ALA A 199 -3.02 -14.36 2.69
N ALA A 200 -4.21 -14.97 2.54
CA ALA A 200 -4.52 -16.25 3.18
C ALA A 200 -3.62 -17.39 2.67
N LYS A 201 -3.33 -17.43 1.36
CA LYS A 201 -2.39 -18.40 0.78
C LYS A 201 -0.98 -18.20 1.33
N ALA A 202 -0.48 -16.97 1.37
CA ALA A 202 0.84 -16.67 1.92
C ALA A 202 0.95 -17.08 3.41
N GLN A 203 -0.10 -16.87 4.20
CA GLN A 203 -0.14 -17.28 5.60
C GLN A 203 -0.06 -18.81 5.77
N GLY A 204 -0.82 -19.55 4.96
CA GLY A 204 -0.92 -21.02 5.03
C GLY A 204 0.11 -21.78 4.21
N HIS A 205 1.04 -21.08 3.56
CA HIS A 205 1.98 -21.68 2.62
C HIS A 205 3.03 -22.56 3.33
N ASP A 206 3.20 -23.80 2.87
CA ASP A 206 4.07 -24.81 3.49
C ASP A 206 5.45 -24.95 2.82
N GLY A 207 5.68 -24.23 1.72
CA GLY A 207 6.93 -24.28 0.95
C GLY A 207 7.00 -25.42 -0.07
N SER A 208 5.93 -26.19 -0.25
CA SER A 208 5.89 -27.30 -1.21
C SER A 208 6.04 -26.85 -2.68
N THR A 209 5.57 -25.65 -3.00
CA THR A 209 5.71 -25.01 -4.31
C THR A 209 6.28 -23.61 -4.17
N PRO A 210 7.10 -23.09 -5.10
CA PRO A 210 7.52 -21.69 -5.02
C PRO A 210 6.31 -20.76 -5.10
N LEU A 211 6.20 -19.79 -4.18
CA LEU A 211 5.05 -18.88 -4.13
C LEU A 211 4.91 -18.08 -5.43
N GLN A 212 6.02 -17.74 -6.09
CA GLN A 212 5.99 -17.03 -7.37
C GLN A 212 5.32 -17.82 -8.50
N ASP A 213 5.15 -19.14 -8.35
CA ASP A 213 4.52 -20.03 -9.33
C ASP A 213 3.04 -20.30 -9.00
N LEU A 214 2.50 -19.67 -7.94
CA LEU A 214 1.09 -19.78 -7.59
C LEU A 214 0.24 -19.32 -8.79
N SER A 215 -0.72 -20.17 -9.16
CA SER A 215 -1.75 -19.80 -10.12
C SER A 215 -2.75 -18.86 -9.47
N PHE A 216 -3.15 -17.82 -10.20
CA PHE A 216 -4.21 -16.93 -9.77
C PHE A 216 -5.05 -16.51 -10.97
N SER A 217 -6.20 -15.91 -10.70
CA SER A 217 -6.99 -15.24 -11.72
C SER A 217 -7.51 -13.90 -11.22
N VAL A 218 -7.59 -12.93 -12.12
CA VAL A 218 -8.20 -11.63 -11.84
C VAL A 218 -9.60 -11.58 -12.44
N GLU A 219 -10.60 -11.38 -11.57
CA GLU A 219 -12.02 -11.26 -11.92
C GLU A 219 -12.56 -9.87 -11.59
N GLN A 220 -13.38 -9.30 -12.48
CA GLN A 220 -14.10 -8.06 -12.20
C GLN A 220 -15.42 -8.38 -11.49
N VAL A 221 -15.53 -7.98 -10.22
CA VAL A 221 -16.70 -8.23 -9.36
C VAL A 221 -17.65 -7.03 -9.33
N GLY A 222 -17.16 -5.84 -9.68
CA GLY A 222 -17.94 -4.61 -9.76
C GLY A 222 -17.34 -3.60 -10.75
N PRO A 223 -17.97 -2.43 -10.91
CA PRO A 223 -17.52 -1.42 -11.87
C PRO A 223 -16.09 -0.93 -11.59
N THR A 224 -15.71 -0.88 -10.31
CA THR A 224 -14.38 -0.44 -9.85
C THR A 224 -13.66 -1.50 -9.01
N LEU A 225 -14.23 -2.71 -8.90
CA LEU A 225 -13.77 -3.74 -7.97
C LEU A 225 -13.30 -4.98 -8.74
N LEU A 226 -12.04 -5.32 -8.51
CA LEU A 226 -11.36 -6.50 -9.00
C LEU A 226 -11.03 -7.42 -7.82
N ARG A 227 -11.01 -8.73 -8.07
CA ARG A 227 -10.64 -9.75 -7.09
C ARG A 227 -9.57 -10.66 -7.68
N VAL A 228 -8.55 -10.92 -6.88
CA VAL A 228 -7.52 -11.92 -7.17
C VAL A 228 -7.86 -13.18 -6.39
N THR A 229 -8.04 -14.30 -7.09
CA THR A 229 -8.36 -15.62 -6.52
C THR A 229 -7.23 -16.62 -6.81
N CYS A 230 -6.98 -17.57 -5.89
CA CYS A 230 -5.88 -18.54 -5.94
C CYS A 230 -6.26 -19.96 -5.53
#